data_AF-A0AAU7PSL2-F1
#
_entry.id   AF-A0AAU7PSL2-F1
#
_cell.length_a   1.000
_cell.length_b   1.000
_cell.length_c   1.000
_cell.angle_alpha   90.00
_cell.angle_beta   90.00
_cell.angle_gamma   90.00
#
_symmetry.space_group_name_H-M   'P 1'
#
loop_
_entity.id
_entity.type
_entity.pdbx_description
1 polymer ?
#
loop_
_entity_poly.entity_id
_entity_poly.type
_entity_poly.pdbx_seq_one_letter_code
_entity_poly.pdbx_strand_id
1 'polypeptide(L)'
;MINFSEQEIKLRSENLPKWEEKIRSLFSNNIPVHAEWKSQKEIVHVLNTIRSCKEITFMYYPQGGSLQLCGASLSKYNGFIELNFNGCDQICKPQNIIFENIDNDYEWCYFRLNLEKVDSCLEHECGFENYEVSEDLWEVEYDSFEPYSDERPSDSSRYVVRLLRGSLIISAKFSAYSLLYERGDKFGTENEYSDDLVLRRMQWYKSNFVANYS
;
A
#
# COMPACT_ATOMS: atom_id res chain seq x y z
N MET A 1 17.67 -14.30 14.73
CA MET A 1 17.62 -13.27 15.79
C MET A 1 17.66 -11.92 15.10
N ILE A 2 16.70 -11.01 15.40
CA ILE A 2 16.67 -9.66 14.82
C ILE A 2 17.38 -8.73 15.79
N ASN A 3 18.51 -8.17 15.38
CA ASN A 3 19.17 -7.10 16.12
C ASN A 3 18.81 -5.78 15.45
N PHE A 4 18.07 -4.95 16.15
CA PHE A 4 17.81 -3.57 15.73
C PHE A 4 18.97 -2.69 16.19
N SER A 5 19.34 -1.73 15.37
CA SER A 5 20.15 -0.59 15.80
C SER A 5 19.38 0.27 16.81
N GLU A 6 20.10 1.04 17.64
CA GLU A 6 19.48 1.98 18.58
C GLU A 6 18.56 2.99 17.87
N GLN A 7 18.90 3.39 16.64
CA GLN A 7 18.07 4.27 15.82
C GLN A 7 16.75 3.61 15.42
N GLU A 8 16.77 2.34 15.01
CA GLU A 8 15.55 1.59 14.66
C GLU A 8 14.67 1.36 15.88
N ILE A 9 15.26 1.01 17.03
CA ILE A 9 14.51 0.85 18.30
C ILE A 9 13.79 2.15 18.65
N LYS A 10 14.49 3.29 18.54
CA LYS A 10 13.91 4.60 18.83
C LYS A 10 12.78 4.97 17.85
N LEU A 11 13.01 4.82 16.54
CA LEU A 11 11.98 5.13 15.54
C LEU A 11 10.74 4.25 15.71
N ARG A 12 10.95 2.99 16.07
CA ARG A 12 9.88 2.03 16.29
C ARG A 12 9.06 2.36 17.54
N SER A 13 9.69 2.75 18.65
CA SER A 13 8.97 3.19 19.86
C SER A 13 8.20 4.50 19.65
N GLU A 14 8.63 5.35 18.71
CA GLU A 14 7.90 6.56 18.33
C GLU A 14 6.77 6.31 17.31
N ASN A 15 6.90 5.31 16.43
CA ASN A 15 5.97 5.09 15.33
C ASN A 15 4.80 4.16 15.69
N LEU A 16 5.04 3.09 16.46
CA LEU A 16 3.98 2.13 16.80
C LEU A 16 2.81 2.77 17.58
N PRO A 17 3.03 3.65 18.58
CA PRO A 17 1.91 4.30 19.27
C PRO A 17 1.06 5.18 18.34
N LYS A 18 1.70 5.85 17.36
CA LYS A 18 0.99 6.68 16.36
C LYS A 18 0.19 5.82 15.39
N TRP A 19 0.69 4.62 15.07
CA TRP A 19 -0.03 3.64 14.26
C TRP A 19 -1.26 3.11 15.00
N GLU A 20 -1.09 2.74 16.26
CA GLU A 20 -2.19 2.37 17.16
C GLU A 20 -3.25 3.46 17.25
N GLU A 21 -2.86 4.73 17.44
CA GLU A 21 -3.78 5.87 17.50
C GLU A 21 -4.63 5.98 16.22
N LYS A 22 -4.05 5.74 15.05
CA LYS A 22 -4.77 5.77 13.77
C LYS A 22 -5.78 4.64 13.66
N ILE A 23 -5.40 3.41 14.03
CA ILE A 23 -6.31 2.27 14.05
C ILE A 23 -7.45 2.53 15.04
N ARG A 24 -7.15 3.02 16.24
CA ARG A 24 -8.15 3.39 17.25
C ARG A 24 -9.09 4.48 16.75
N SER A 25 -8.57 5.48 16.05
CA SER A 25 -9.36 6.55 15.44
C SER A 25 -10.32 6.00 14.38
N LEU A 26 -9.82 5.14 13.47
CA LEU A 26 -10.63 4.52 12.42
C LEU A 26 -11.80 3.71 13.00
N PHE A 27 -11.56 2.97 14.07
CA PHE A 27 -12.57 2.07 14.66
C PHE A 27 -13.27 2.63 15.90
N SER A 28 -13.05 3.90 16.24
CA SER A 28 -13.59 4.50 17.48
C SER A 28 -13.34 3.65 18.73
N ASN A 29 -12.12 3.11 18.86
CA ASN A 29 -11.66 2.16 19.89
C ASN A 29 -12.31 0.76 19.88
N ASN A 30 -13.30 0.47 19.03
CA ASN A 30 -13.88 -0.86 18.88
C ASN A 30 -13.21 -1.63 17.73
N ILE A 31 -11.97 -2.06 17.95
CA ILE A 31 -11.12 -2.61 16.90
C ILE A 31 -11.49 -4.07 16.62
N PRO A 32 -11.97 -4.41 15.42
CA PRO A 32 -12.32 -5.78 15.07
C PRO A 32 -11.05 -6.61 14.80
N VAL A 33 -11.21 -7.94 14.78
CA VAL A 33 -10.16 -8.86 14.28
C VAL A 33 -9.96 -8.69 12.79
N HIS A 34 -11.06 -8.50 12.05
CA HIS A 34 -11.08 -8.31 10.60
C HIS A 34 -12.10 -7.23 10.24
N ALA A 35 -11.77 -6.39 9.25
CA ALA A 35 -12.73 -5.49 8.60
C ALA A 35 -12.47 -5.41 7.10
N GLU A 36 -13.51 -5.18 6.31
CA GLU A 36 -13.46 -5.07 4.86
C GLU A 36 -14.33 -3.89 4.39
N TRP A 37 -13.80 -3.09 3.46
CA TRP A 37 -14.56 -2.05 2.77
C TRP A 37 -14.43 -2.21 1.25
N LYS A 38 -15.56 -2.10 0.54
CA LYS A 38 -15.64 -2.29 -0.93
C LYS A 38 -16.00 -1.01 -1.68
N SER A 39 -16.64 -0.05 -1.01
CA SER A 39 -16.99 1.23 -1.63
C SER A 39 -15.74 2.10 -1.79
N GLN A 40 -15.53 2.67 -2.98
CA GLN A 40 -14.42 3.61 -3.23
C GLN A 40 -14.38 4.75 -2.20
N LYS A 41 -15.55 5.27 -1.79
CA LYS A 41 -15.64 6.35 -0.80
C LYS A 41 -15.16 5.91 0.58
N GLU A 42 -15.50 4.69 0.98
CA GLU A 42 -15.06 4.12 2.26
C GLU A 42 -13.57 3.79 2.22
N ILE A 43 -13.08 3.21 1.12
CA ILE A 43 -11.66 2.93 0.91
C ILE A 43 -10.84 4.22 0.99
N VAL A 44 -11.25 5.27 0.28
CA VAL A 44 -10.61 6.59 0.34
C VAL A 44 -10.67 7.18 1.76
N HIS A 45 -11.77 6.99 2.48
CA HIS A 45 -11.88 7.42 3.87
C HIS A 45 -10.90 6.67 4.79
N VAL A 46 -10.84 5.33 4.70
CA VAL A 46 -9.88 4.49 5.44
C VAL A 46 -8.45 4.96 5.17
N LEU A 47 -8.06 5.04 3.89
CA LEU A 47 -6.73 5.50 3.47
C LEU A 47 -6.39 6.89 4.02
N ASN A 48 -7.34 7.83 4.00
CA ASN A 48 -7.13 9.17 4.55
C ASN A 48 -7.14 9.26 6.08
N THR A 49 -7.71 8.28 6.77
CA THR A 49 -7.66 8.19 8.23
C THR A 49 -6.31 7.61 8.67
N ILE A 50 -5.82 6.60 7.96
CA ILE A 50 -4.56 5.91 8.29
C ILE A 50 -3.31 6.55 7.65
N ARG A 51 -3.46 7.47 6.68
CA ARG A 51 -2.33 8.20 6.06
C ARG A 51 -1.47 8.90 7.10
N SER A 52 -0.21 9.15 6.76
CA SER A 52 0.66 9.97 7.60
C SER A 52 1.46 10.97 6.78
N CYS A 53 1.36 12.25 7.16
CA CYS A 53 2.24 13.30 6.64
C CYS A 53 3.63 13.29 7.31
N LYS A 54 3.90 12.37 8.25
CA LYS A 54 5.16 12.27 9.02
C LYS A 54 5.74 10.84 9.05
N GLU A 55 5.82 10.18 7.90
CA GLU A 55 6.67 8.99 7.69
C GLU A 55 6.35 7.74 8.54
N ILE A 56 5.09 7.49 8.89
CA ILE A 56 4.75 6.24 9.60
C ILE A 56 4.02 5.22 8.74
N THR A 57 3.25 5.64 7.73
CA THR A 57 2.40 4.72 6.94
C THR A 57 3.02 4.49 5.58
N PHE A 58 3.43 3.26 5.30
CA PHE A 58 4.04 2.88 4.03
C PHE A 58 3.17 1.89 3.28
N MET A 59 3.11 2.06 1.96
CA MET A 59 2.59 1.08 1.02
C MET A 59 3.75 0.26 0.46
N TYR A 60 3.59 -1.05 0.46
CA TYR A 60 4.56 -2.03 -0.02
C TYR A 60 4.03 -2.70 -1.28
N TYR A 61 4.89 -2.83 -2.29
CA TYR A 61 4.52 -3.18 -3.67
C TYR A 61 4.98 -4.58 -4.06
N PRO A 62 4.26 -5.28 -4.96
CA PRO A 62 4.64 -6.60 -5.46
C PRO A 62 6.05 -6.66 -6.05
N GLN A 63 6.41 -5.67 -6.85
CA GLN A 63 7.71 -5.66 -7.53
C GLN A 63 8.87 -5.26 -6.60
N GLY A 64 8.60 -4.81 -5.38
CA GLY A 64 9.60 -4.20 -4.50
C GLY A 64 9.40 -2.69 -4.33
N GLY A 65 10.08 -2.12 -3.35
CA GLY A 65 9.96 -0.69 -3.00
C GLY A 65 8.80 -0.41 -2.05
N SER A 66 8.80 0.78 -1.47
CA SER A 66 7.69 1.27 -0.65
C SER A 66 7.56 2.78 -0.82
N LEU A 67 6.33 3.28 -0.73
CA LEU A 67 6.05 4.70 -0.81
C LEU A 67 5.20 5.14 0.40
N GLN A 68 5.47 6.35 0.89
CA GLN A 68 4.75 6.90 2.02
C GLN A 68 3.39 7.46 1.58
N LEU A 69 2.30 6.84 2.04
CA LEU A 69 0.95 7.30 1.73
C LEU A 69 0.70 8.70 2.33
N CYS A 70 0.54 9.69 1.45
CA CYS A 70 0.24 11.07 1.83
C CYS A 70 -1.25 11.39 1.74
N GLY A 71 -2.02 10.61 0.99
CA GLY A 71 -3.48 10.68 0.97
C GLY A 71 -4.08 9.86 -0.17
N ALA A 72 -5.40 9.88 -0.26
CA ALA A 72 -6.13 9.31 -1.36
C ALA A 72 -7.32 10.20 -1.75
N SER A 73 -7.76 10.12 -3.00
CA SER A 73 -8.97 10.79 -3.48
C SER A 73 -9.74 9.89 -4.43
N LEU A 74 -11.03 10.20 -4.62
CA LEU A 74 -11.76 9.65 -5.75
C LEU A 74 -11.08 10.14 -7.03
N SER A 75 -10.84 9.24 -7.97
CA SER A 75 -10.35 9.65 -9.28
C SER A 75 -11.50 10.23 -10.09
N LYS A 76 -11.13 11.03 -11.08
CA LYS A 76 -12.03 11.46 -12.15
C LYS A 76 -12.42 10.29 -13.07
N TYR A 77 -11.63 9.21 -13.10
CA TYR A 77 -11.94 7.98 -13.83
C TYR A 77 -12.93 7.12 -13.05
N ASN A 78 -14.01 6.71 -13.71
CA ASN A 78 -15.07 5.94 -13.05
C ASN A 78 -14.55 4.61 -12.48
N GLY A 79 -14.78 4.37 -11.20
CA GLY A 79 -14.29 3.17 -10.52
C GLY A 79 -12.85 3.26 -10.01
N PHE A 80 -12.09 4.31 -10.32
CA PHE A 80 -10.70 4.45 -9.86
C PHE A 80 -10.56 5.39 -8.65
N ILE A 81 -9.46 5.23 -7.93
CA ILE A 81 -8.99 6.15 -6.89
C ILE A 81 -7.58 6.64 -7.25
N GLU A 82 -7.19 7.78 -6.68
CA GLU A 82 -5.82 8.28 -6.77
C GLU A 82 -5.16 8.17 -5.39
N LEU A 83 -3.94 7.64 -5.38
CA LEU A 83 -3.07 7.51 -4.23
C LEU A 83 -1.96 8.55 -4.35
N ASN A 84 -1.85 9.42 -3.35
CA ASN A 84 -0.97 10.58 -3.40
C ASN A 84 0.32 10.29 -2.63
N PHE A 85 1.46 10.51 -3.29
CA PHE A 85 2.80 10.26 -2.73
C PHE A 85 3.75 11.46 -2.90
N ASN A 86 3.22 12.69 -2.86
CA ASN A 86 3.98 13.94 -3.04
C ASN A 86 4.78 14.01 -4.36
N GLY A 87 4.08 13.89 -5.49
CA GLY A 87 4.66 14.10 -6.83
C GLY A 87 4.79 12.84 -7.70
N CYS A 88 4.39 11.68 -7.18
CA CYS A 88 4.22 10.44 -7.93
C CYS A 88 2.82 9.90 -7.62
N ASP A 89 1.80 10.50 -8.21
CA ASP A 89 0.42 10.08 -7.98
C ASP A 89 0.14 8.79 -8.73
N GLN A 90 -0.47 7.83 -8.03
CA GLN A 90 -0.81 6.54 -8.60
C GLN A 90 -2.31 6.40 -8.77
N ILE A 91 -2.74 5.85 -9.90
CA ILE A 91 -4.14 5.61 -10.22
C ILE A 91 -4.39 4.11 -10.17
N CYS A 92 -5.40 3.67 -9.44
CA CYS A 92 -5.75 2.25 -9.36
C CYS A 92 -7.26 2.05 -9.22
N LYS A 93 -7.73 0.86 -9.61
CA LYS A 93 -9.13 0.45 -9.45
C LYS A 93 -9.24 -0.46 -8.24
N PRO A 94 -9.74 0.00 -7.09
CA PRO A 94 -9.74 -0.80 -5.87
C PRO A 94 -10.89 -1.80 -5.89
N GLN A 95 -10.61 -3.06 -5.56
CA GLN A 95 -11.62 -4.10 -5.35
C GLN A 95 -12.16 -4.03 -3.90
N ASN A 96 -11.24 -4.01 -2.93
CA ASN A 96 -11.53 -3.83 -1.52
C ASN A 96 -10.28 -3.35 -0.77
N ILE A 97 -10.47 -2.85 0.45
CA ILE A 97 -9.39 -2.79 1.44
C ILE A 97 -9.81 -3.62 2.64
N ILE A 98 -8.90 -4.47 3.11
CA ILE A 98 -9.08 -5.24 4.34
C ILE A 98 -8.15 -4.75 5.43
N PHE A 99 -8.56 -4.96 6.67
CA PHE A 99 -7.78 -4.78 7.88
C PHE A 99 -7.72 -6.09 8.64
N GLU A 100 -6.52 -6.46 9.10
CA GLU A 100 -6.29 -7.63 9.95
C GLU A 100 -5.62 -7.20 11.25
N ASN A 101 -6.24 -7.57 12.37
CA ASN A 101 -5.72 -7.38 13.71
C ASN A 101 -5.33 -8.72 14.31
N ILE A 102 -4.02 -8.95 14.42
CA ILE A 102 -3.46 -10.23 14.86
C ILE A 102 -3.16 -10.17 16.36
N ASP A 103 -3.97 -10.89 17.14
CA ASP A 103 -3.94 -10.99 18.61
C ASP A 103 -3.86 -9.65 19.36
N ASN A 104 -4.51 -8.59 18.85
CA ASN A 104 -4.48 -7.25 19.44
C ASN A 104 -3.07 -6.65 19.57
N ASP A 105 -2.16 -7.05 18.68
CA ASP A 105 -0.81 -6.53 18.61
C ASP A 105 -0.67 -5.62 17.38
N TYR A 106 -0.66 -4.30 17.62
CA TYR A 106 -0.63 -3.28 16.56
C TYR A 106 0.60 -3.34 15.67
N GLU A 107 1.70 -3.95 16.14
CA GLU A 107 2.87 -4.21 15.30
C GLU A 107 2.54 -5.15 14.13
N TRP A 108 1.63 -6.10 14.35
CA TRP A 108 1.26 -7.13 13.39
C TRP A 108 0.00 -6.78 12.61
N CYS A 109 -0.68 -5.69 12.99
CA CYS A 109 -1.80 -5.16 12.25
C CYS A 109 -1.37 -4.59 10.90
N TYR A 110 -2.13 -4.89 9.85
CA TYR A 110 -1.90 -4.37 8.51
C TYR A 110 -3.22 -4.13 7.79
N PHE A 111 -3.16 -3.26 6.77
CA PHE A 111 -4.21 -3.17 5.78
C PHE A 111 -3.71 -3.76 4.47
N ARG A 112 -4.61 -4.32 3.67
CA ARG A 112 -4.31 -4.78 2.30
C ARG A 112 -5.31 -4.18 1.34
N LEU A 113 -4.84 -3.41 0.38
CA LEU A 113 -5.64 -2.86 -0.72
C LEU A 113 -5.55 -3.82 -1.90
N ASN A 114 -6.61 -4.56 -2.20
CA ASN A 114 -6.66 -5.42 -3.38
C ASN A 114 -7.20 -4.62 -4.57
N LEU A 115 -6.61 -4.83 -5.74
CA LEU A 115 -6.94 -4.10 -6.96
C LEU A 115 -7.72 -4.99 -7.93
N GLU A 116 -8.73 -4.41 -8.57
CA GLU A 116 -9.32 -5.04 -9.75
C GLU A 116 -8.31 -5.03 -10.89
N LYS A 117 -8.28 -6.11 -11.68
CA LYS A 117 -7.51 -6.13 -12.92
C LYS A 117 -8.11 -5.13 -13.91
N VAL A 118 -7.28 -4.25 -14.46
CA VAL A 118 -7.61 -3.35 -15.56
C VAL A 118 -6.66 -3.58 -16.72
N ASP A 119 -7.15 -3.37 -17.93
CA ASP A 119 -6.32 -3.49 -19.12
C ASP A 119 -5.41 -2.28 -19.26
N SER A 120 -4.26 -2.52 -19.88
CA SER A 120 -3.31 -1.49 -20.29
C SER A 120 -3.99 -0.46 -21.19
N CYS A 121 -3.63 0.82 -21.04
CA CYS A 121 -4.01 1.83 -22.04
C CYS A 121 -2.99 1.99 -23.16
N LEU A 122 -1.87 1.27 -23.10
CA LEU A 122 -0.88 1.24 -24.16
C LEU A 122 -1.25 0.11 -25.12
N GLU A 123 -1.29 0.40 -26.42
CA GLU A 123 -1.44 -0.66 -27.42
C GLU A 123 -0.25 -1.62 -27.31
N HIS A 124 -0.50 -2.93 -27.48
CA HIS A 124 0.46 -4.03 -27.34
C HIS A 124 1.63 -4.02 -28.36
N GLU A 125 2.02 -2.86 -28.89
CA GLU A 125 3.18 -2.73 -29.78
C GLU A 125 4.52 -2.68 -29.03
N CYS A 126 4.50 -2.44 -27.72
CA CYS A 126 5.70 -2.34 -26.90
C CYS A 126 5.90 -3.64 -26.10
N GLY A 127 6.69 -4.57 -26.65
CA GLY A 127 7.03 -5.87 -26.05
C GLY A 127 7.89 -5.82 -24.78
N PHE A 128 7.56 -4.94 -23.82
CA PHE A 128 8.22 -4.90 -22.52
C PHE A 128 7.43 -5.70 -21.47
N GLU A 129 8.13 -6.56 -20.74
CA GLU A 129 7.57 -7.46 -19.71
C GLU A 129 7.07 -6.71 -18.46
N ASN A 130 7.37 -5.41 -18.31
CA ASN A 130 7.00 -4.62 -17.12
C ASN A 130 5.54 -4.11 -17.11
N TYR A 131 4.82 -4.13 -18.24
CA TYR A 131 3.42 -3.69 -18.35
C TYR A 131 2.40 -4.65 -17.71
N GLU A 132 2.87 -5.65 -16.97
CA GLU A 132 1.98 -6.63 -16.36
C GLU A 132 1.35 -6.16 -15.04
N VAL A 133 1.92 -5.17 -14.35
CA VAL A 133 1.47 -4.77 -13.00
C VAL A 133 1.24 -3.27 -12.90
N SER A 134 2.04 -2.45 -13.57
CA SER A 134 1.88 -1.00 -13.58
C SER A 134 2.43 -0.36 -14.84
N GLU A 135 2.03 0.87 -15.10
CA GLU A 135 2.45 1.66 -16.26
C GLU A 135 2.82 3.07 -15.84
N ASP A 136 4.00 3.51 -16.24
CA ASP A 136 4.47 4.89 -16.12
C ASP A 136 4.01 5.70 -17.32
N LEU A 137 3.24 6.76 -17.08
CA LEU A 137 2.54 7.49 -18.13
C LEU A 137 2.60 9.00 -17.93
N TRP A 138 2.52 9.71 -19.05
CA TRP A 138 2.09 11.10 -19.09
C TRP A 138 0.59 11.15 -19.34
N GLU A 139 -0.18 11.68 -18.40
CA GLU A 139 -1.56 12.07 -18.66
C GLU A 139 -1.56 13.44 -19.32
N VAL A 140 -1.79 13.48 -20.64
CA VAL A 140 -1.72 14.70 -21.46
C VAL A 140 -3.04 15.48 -21.48
N GLU A 141 -4.16 14.76 -21.44
CA GLU A 141 -5.52 15.29 -21.32
C GLU A 141 -6.38 14.33 -20.48
N TYR A 142 -7.63 14.72 -20.21
CA TYR A 142 -8.57 13.83 -19.49
C TYR A 142 -8.70 12.49 -20.22
N ASP A 143 -8.30 11.41 -19.55
CA ASP A 143 -8.37 10.03 -20.07
C ASP A 143 -7.53 9.78 -21.34
N SER A 144 -6.52 10.62 -21.57
CA SER A 144 -5.54 10.48 -22.64
C SER A 144 -4.15 10.31 -22.06
N PHE A 145 -3.53 9.16 -22.35
CA PHE A 145 -2.24 8.77 -21.81
C PHE A 145 -1.23 8.54 -22.92
N GLU A 146 -0.01 8.98 -22.68
CA GLU A 146 1.17 8.65 -23.49
C GLU A 146 2.16 7.87 -22.62
N PRO A 147 2.96 6.95 -23.20
CA PRO A 147 4.06 6.32 -22.48
C PRO A 147 4.97 7.35 -21.82
N TYR A 148 5.46 7.07 -20.61
CA TYR A 148 6.47 7.91 -20.00
C TYR A 148 7.70 8.07 -20.90
N SER A 149 8.15 9.31 -21.01
CA SER A 149 9.42 9.71 -21.61
C SER A 149 10.04 10.81 -20.75
N ASP A 150 11.37 10.99 -20.82
CA ASP A 150 12.06 12.04 -20.07
C ASP A 150 11.65 13.46 -20.52
N GLU A 151 11.10 13.58 -21.74
CA GLU A 151 10.55 14.83 -22.26
C GLU A 151 9.06 14.94 -21.93
N ARG A 152 8.70 15.87 -21.05
CA ARG A 152 7.30 16.14 -20.71
C ARG A 152 6.53 16.64 -21.95
N PRO A 153 5.42 15.99 -22.36
CA PRO A 153 4.71 16.35 -23.60
C PRO A 153 4.14 17.78 -23.61
N SER A 154 3.67 18.26 -22.44
CA SER A 154 3.18 19.63 -22.27
C SER A 154 3.26 20.10 -20.82
N ASP A 155 3.24 21.42 -20.59
CA ASP A 155 3.22 22.01 -19.24
C ASP A 155 1.98 21.62 -18.42
N SER A 156 0.89 21.20 -19.07
CA SER A 156 -0.31 20.68 -18.43
C SER A 156 -0.26 19.17 -18.16
N SER A 157 0.63 18.42 -18.84
CA SER A 157 0.70 16.97 -18.71
C SER A 157 1.16 16.59 -17.30
N ARG A 158 0.51 15.65 -16.62
CA ARG A 158 0.97 15.16 -15.32
C ARG A 158 1.56 13.76 -15.42
N TYR A 159 2.64 13.51 -14.69
CA TYR A 159 3.17 12.16 -14.57
C TYR A 159 2.28 11.36 -13.60
N VAL A 160 1.90 10.16 -14.01
CA VAL A 160 1.09 9.24 -13.21
C VAL A 160 1.58 7.81 -13.39
N VAL A 161 1.43 7.01 -12.34
CA VAL A 161 1.63 5.56 -12.43
C VAL A 161 0.26 4.88 -12.34
N ARG A 162 -0.12 4.13 -13.36
CA ARG A 162 -1.35 3.31 -13.30
C ARG A 162 -1.02 1.93 -12.77
N LEU A 163 -1.66 1.51 -11.67
CA LEU A 163 -1.57 0.14 -11.18
C LEU A 163 -2.66 -0.71 -11.85
N LEU A 164 -2.23 -1.73 -12.61
CA LEU A 164 -3.11 -2.52 -13.45
C LEU A 164 -3.74 -3.73 -12.75
N ARG A 165 -3.07 -4.26 -11.73
CA ARG A 165 -3.52 -5.39 -10.90
C ARG A 165 -2.62 -5.47 -9.67
N GLY A 166 -2.95 -6.32 -8.72
CA GLY A 166 -2.09 -6.56 -7.55
C GLY A 166 -2.81 -6.34 -6.24
N SER A 167 -2.00 -6.34 -5.20
CA SER A 167 -2.40 -5.86 -3.89
C SER A 167 -1.27 -5.05 -3.27
N LEU A 168 -1.63 -4.07 -2.45
CA LEU A 168 -0.67 -3.26 -1.70
C LEU A 168 -0.86 -3.54 -0.21
N ILE A 169 0.21 -3.87 0.49
CA ILE A 169 0.17 -3.93 1.95
C ILE A 169 0.47 -2.55 2.52
N ILE A 170 -0.29 -2.14 3.52
CA ILE A 170 -0.10 -0.89 4.25
C ILE A 170 0.17 -1.23 5.71
N SER A 171 1.31 -0.79 6.22
CA SER A 171 1.66 -0.97 7.62
C SER A 171 2.53 0.18 8.14
N ALA A 172 2.78 0.18 9.45
CA ALA A 172 3.69 1.13 10.04
C ALA A 172 5.14 0.86 9.60
N LYS A 173 5.94 1.91 9.33
CA LYS A 173 7.39 1.79 9.18
C LYS A 173 7.97 1.13 10.42
N PHE A 174 8.83 0.13 10.24
CA PHE A 174 9.39 -0.72 11.31
C PHE A 174 8.37 -1.60 12.06
N SER A 175 7.15 -1.76 11.55
CA SER A 175 6.25 -2.87 11.96
C SER A 175 6.83 -4.23 11.58
N ALA A 176 6.24 -5.31 12.09
CA ALA A 176 6.66 -6.66 11.73
C ALA A 176 6.67 -6.86 10.21
N TYR A 177 5.62 -6.39 9.51
CA TYR A 177 5.55 -6.49 8.05
C TYR A 177 6.67 -5.70 7.35
N SER A 178 6.94 -4.46 7.77
CA SER A 178 8.03 -3.63 7.20
C SER A 178 9.36 -4.37 7.23
N LEU A 179 9.65 -5.01 8.36
CA LEU A 179 10.92 -5.69 8.60
C LEU A 179 11.05 -6.99 7.79
N LEU A 180 9.95 -7.73 7.63
CA LEU A 180 9.92 -8.91 6.75
C LEU A 180 10.15 -8.48 5.30
N TYR A 181 9.48 -7.42 4.87
CA TYR A 181 9.59 -6.86 3.53
C TYR A 181 11.01 -6.37 3.21
N GLU A 182 11.63 -5.59 4.11
CA GLU A 182 13.00 -5.08 3.97
C GLU A 182 14.05 -6.21 3.88
N ARG A 183 13.72 -7.40 4.38
CA ARG A 183 14.58 -8.59 4.31
C ARG A 183 14.33 -9.46 3.08
N GLY A 184 13.49 -8.98 2.17
CA GLY A 184 13.17 -9.63 0.91
C GLY A 184 11.93 -10.51 0.93
N ASP A 185 11.22 -10.63 2.06
CA ASP A 185 9.94 -11.34 2.07
C ASP A 185 8.77 -10.41 1.71
N LYS A 186 8.46 -10.37 0.42
CA LYS A 186 7.43 -9.49 -0.16
C LYS A 186 6.02 -10.11 -0.16
N PHE A 187 5.77 -11.16 0.63
CA PHE A 187 4.50 -11.89 0.58
C PHE A 187 3.26 -11.01 0.77
N GLY A 188 2.15 -11.39 0.14
CA GLY A 188 0.86 -10.70 0.26
C GLY A 188 0.73 -9.42 -0.55
N THR A 189 1.74 -9.05 -1.33
CA THR A 189 1.65 -7.99 -2.34
C THR A 189 1.33 -8.54 -3.74
N GLU A 190 1.73 -9.77 -4.04
CA GLU A 190 1.42 -10.45 -5.30
C GLU A 190 -0.04 -10.96 -5.37
N ASN A 191 -0.61 -11.02 -6.58
CA ASN A 191 -2.00 -11.44 -6.82
C ASN A 191 -2.29 -12.91 -6.47
N GLU A 192 -1.26 -13.75 -6.39
CA GLU A 192 -1.41 -15.18 -6.12
C GLU A 192 -1.79 -15.46 -4.66
N TYR A 193 -1.65 -14.48 -3.78
CA TYR A 193 -1.99 -14.62 -2.37
C TYR A 193 -3.47 -14.29 -2.13
N SER A 194 -4.25 -15.29 -1.73
CA SER A 194 -5.54 -15.05 -1.08
C SER A 194 -5.34 -14.35 0.27
N ASP A 195 -6.34 -13.60 0.73
CA ASP A 195 -6.29 -12.92 2.03
C ASP A 195 -5.99 -13.91 3.17
N ASP A 196 -6.57 -15.11 3.13
CA ASP A 196 -6.31 -16.20 4.09
C ASP A 196 -4.85 -16.67 4.08
N LEU A 197 -4.21 -16.75 2.91
CA LEU A 197 -2.80 -17.15 2.81
C LEU A 197 -1.88 -16.08 3.42
N VAL A 198 -2.17 -14.80 3.19
CA VAL A 198 -1.41 -13.69 3.79
C VAL A 198 -1.56 -13.71 5.31
N LEU A 199 -2.80 -13.83 5.81
CA LEU A 199 -3.09 -13.88 7.24
C LEU A 199 -2.38 -15.05 7.93
N ARG A 200 -2.47 -16.26 7.37
CA ARG A 200 -1.79 -17.44 7.93
C ARG A 200 -0.28 -17.26 7.97
N ARG A 201 0.29 -16.67 6.92
CA ARG A 201 1.73 -16.39 6.87
C ARG A 201 2.15 -15.36 7.91
N MET A 202 1.38 -14.28 8.10
CA MET A 202 1.59 -13.31 9.18
C MET A 202 1.51 -13.96 10.58
N GLN A 203 0.49 -14.79 10.82
CA GLN A 203 0.34 -15.53 12.09
C GLN A 203 1.49 -16.51 12.34
N TRP A 204 1.96 -17.19 11.29
CA TRP A 204 3.13 -18.06 11.36
C TRP A 204 4.39 -17.26 11.71
N TYR A 205 4.61 -16.11 11.05
CA TYR A 205 5.71 -15.22 11.40
C TYR A 205 5.62 -14.80 12.86
N LYS A 206 4.47 -14.33 13.34
CA LYS A 206 4.30 -13.93 14.73
C LYS A 206 4.62 -15.04 15.73
N SER A 207 4.20 -16.27 15.43
CA SER A 207 4.41 -17.43 16.30
C SER A 207 5.87 -17.93 16.31
N ASN A 208 6.64 -17.67 15.25
CA ASN A 208 7.98 -18.24 15.06
C ASN A 208 9.10 -17.18 15.05
N PHE A 209 8.78 -15.89 14.88
CA PHE A 209 9.69 -14.76 14.99
C PHE A 209 9.54 -14.14 16.37
N VAL A 210 10.18 -14.74 17.36
CA VAL A 210 10.45 -14.04 18.63
C VAL A 210 11.53 -12.99 18.34
N ALA A 211 11.12 -11.74 18.12
CA ALA A 211 12.01 -10.61 18.33
C ALA A 211 12.23 -10.53 19.85
N ASN A 212 13.43 -10.90 20.31
CA ASN A 212 13.81 -10.61 21.69
C ASN A 212 14.02 -9.10 21.77
N TYR A 213 13.06 -8.39 22.35
CA TYR A 213 13.22 -7.01 22.82
C TYR A 213 14.02 -7.04 24.12
N SER A 214 15.33 -7.27 24.02
CA SER A 214 16.27 -7.18 25.15
C SER A 214 17.04 -5.88 25.09
#